data_AF-A0A090VZ94-F1
#
_entry.id   AF-A0A090VZ94-F1
#
_cell.length_a   1.000
_cell.length_b   1.000
_cell.length_c   1.000
_cell.angle_alpha   90.00
_cell.angle_beta   90.00
_cell.angle_gamma   90.00
#
_symmetry.space_group_name_H-M   'P 1'
#
loop_
_entity.id
_entity.type
_entity.pdbx_description
1 polymer ?
#
loop_
_entity_poly.entity_id
_entity_poly.type
_entity_poly.pdbx_seq_one_letter_code
_entity_poly.pdbx_strand_id
1 'polypeptide(L)'
;MKRLLPLEDFKVWLDDFLPQLKQHDFNIEVGLVSDRTDGHLVHLDGVNFSRAWNLYKIAEDLPEYNHLKPVANQHINYSLPSIFGDDYMGGHWLGSFAIYALNASKL
;
A
#
# COMPACT_ATOMS: atom_id res chain seq x y z
N MET A 1 1.23 -8.56 11.15
CA MET A 1 2.34 -9.31 11.78
C MET A 1 3.53 -8.45 12.16
N LYS A 2 4.04 -7.56 11.28
CA LYS A 2 5.17 -6.67 11.62
C LYS A 2 5.05 -5.88 12.93
N ARG A 3 3.82 -5.47 13.30
CA ARG A 3 3.53 -4.75 14.55
C ARG A 3 3.49 -5.63 15.81
N LEU A 4 3.38 -6.95 15.64
CA LEU A 4 3.07 -7.89 16.72
C LEU A 4 4.24 -8.81 17.05
N LEU A 5 5.03 -9.19 16.03
CA LEU A 5 6.16 -10.10 16.18
C LEU A 5 7.47 -9.31 16.38
N PRO A 6 8.43 -9.87 17.16
CA PRO A 6 9.83 -9.47 17.09
C PRO A 6 10.36 -9.53 15.64
N LEU A 7 11.39 -8.74 15.33
CA LEU A 7 11.89 -8.60 13.96
C LEU A 7 12.32 -9.93 13.33
N GLU A 8 13.00 -10.78 14.08
CA GLU A 8 13.49 -12.08 13.59
C GLU A 8 12.34 -13.04 13.31
N ASP A 9 11.33 -13.12 14.18
CA ASP A 9 10.12 -13.92 13.95
C ASP A 9 9.29 -13.38 12.78
N PHE A 10 9.26 -12.06 12.61
CA PHE A 10 8.58 -11.42 11.49
C PHE A 10 9.22 -11.79 10.15
N LYS A 11 10.56 -11.83 10.06
CA LYS A 11 11.27 -12.24 8.84
C LYS A 11 10.91 -13.67 8.44
N VAL A 12 10.93 -14.61 9.39
CA VAL A 12 10.53 -15.99 9.16
C VAL A 12 9.08 -16.05 8.69
N TRP A 13 8.17 -15.36 9.37
CA TRP A 13 6.76 -15.32 8.98
C TRP A 13 6.54 -14.73 7.57
N LEU A 14 7.25 -13.65 7.22
CA LEU A 14 7.11 -13.00 5.92
C LEU A 14 7.60 -13.91 4.79
N ASP A 15 8.71 -14.61 5.03
CA ASP A 15 9.29 -15.59 4.12
C ASP A 15 8.34 -16.76 3.85
N ASP A 16 7.59 -17.21 4.85
CA ASP A 16 6.58 -18.26 4.69
C ASP A 16 5.29 -17.75 4.03
N PHE A 17 4.87 -16.51 4.36
CA PHE A 17 3.60 -15.96 3.91
C PHE A 17 3.62 -15.47 2.46
N LEU A 18 4.67 -14.74 2.06
CA LEU A 18 4.80 -14.15 0.73
C LEU A 18 6.27 -14.08 0.28
N PRO A 19 6.91 -15.24 0.01
CA PRO A 19 8.34 -15.32 -0.32
C PRO A 19 8.74 -14.49 -1.55
N GLN A 20 7.80 -14.20 -2.45
CA GLN A 20 8.01 -13.42 -3.67
C GLN A 20 8.46 -11.98 -3.37
N LEU A 21 8.17 -11.44 -2.18
CA LEU A 21 8.62 -10.09 -1.80
C LEU A 21 10.14 -9.93 -1.79
N LYS A 22 10.90 -11.03 -1.68
CA LYS A 22 12.37 -11.02 -1.75
C LYS A 22 12.92 -10.82 -3.17
N GLN A 23 12.08 -11.02 -4.19
CA GLN A 23 12.47 -10.81 -5.58
C GLN A 23 12.61 -9.30 -5.83
N HIS A 24 13.77 -8.86 -6.34
CA HIS A 24 14.04 -7.44 -6.55
C HIS A 24 13.16 -6.83 -7.67
N ASP A 25 12.66 -7.68 -8.57
CA ASP A 25 11.70 -7.38 -9.62
C ASP A 25 10.24 -7.66 -9.19
N PHE A 26 9.99 -7.88 -7.89
CA PHE A 26 8.63 -8.00 -7.38
C PHE A 26 7.80 -6.78 -7.78
N ASN A 27 6.65 -7.04 -8.39
CA ASN A 27 5.69 -6.03 -8.75
C ASN A 27 4.26 -6.54 -8.47
N ILE A 28 3.37 -5.63 -8.13
CA ILE A 28 1.93 -5.91 -8.01
C ILE A 28 1.16 -4.76 -8.63
N GLU A 29 0.24 -5.10 -9.54
CA GLU A 29 -0.58 -4.10 -10.23
C GLU A 29 -1.48 -3.32 -9.24
N VAL A 30 -1.70 -2.05 -9.56
CA VAL A 30 -2.65 -1.22 -8.83
C VAL A 30 -4.06 -1.80 -8.93
N GLY A 31 -4.86 -1.61 -7.89
CA GLY A 31 -6.30 -1.82 -7.96
C GLY A 31 -6.89 -0.80 -8.93
N LEU A 32 -7.30 -1.25 -10.11
CA LEU A 32 -7.86 -0.40 -11.15
C LEU A 32 -9.34 -0.11 -10.85
N VAL A 33 -9.67 1.17 -10.65
CA VAL A 33 -11.06 1.63 -10.55
C VAL A 33 -11.60 1.86 -11.96
N SER A 34 -12.28 0.87 -12.53
CA SER A 34 -12.78 0.93 -13.92
C SER A 34 -14.00 1.82 -14.11
N ASP A 35 -14.82 1.98 -13.06
CA ASP A 35 -15.96 2.88 -13.02
C ASP A 35 -15.97 3.59 -11.66
N ARG A 36 -15.81 4.92 -11.67
CA ARG A 36 -15.75 5.75 -10.46
C ARG A 36 -17.14 6.12 -9.93
N THR A 37 -18.20 5.89 -10.70
CA THR A 37 -19.57 6.08 -10.22
C THR A 37 -20.09 4.87 -9.44
N ASP A 38 -19.39 3.74 -9.51
CA ASP A 38 -19.64 2.59 -8.67
C ASP A 38 -18.96 2.76 -7.30
N GLY A 39 -19.77 3.03 -6.29
CA GLY A 39 -19.34 3.18 -4.90
C GLY A 39 -18.63 1.95 -4.31
N HIS A 40 -18.73 0.76 -4.93
CA HIS A 40 -17.92 -0.39 -4.54
C HIS A 40 -16.53 -0.35 -5.16
N LEU A 41 -16.41 -0.01 -6.44
CA LEU A 41 -15.12 -0.03 -7.14
C LEU A 41 -14.16 1.04 -6.63
N VAL A 42 -14.66 2.18 -6.15
CA VAL A 42 -13.82 3.20 -5.49
C VAL A 42 -13.09 2.68 -4.26
N HIS A 43 -13.49 1.53 -3.68
CA HIS A 43 -12.75 0.91 -2.57
C HIS A 43 -11.35 0.42 -2.98
N LEU A 44 -11.10 0.21 -4.27
CA LEU A 44 -9.79 -0.20 -4.77
C LEU A 44 -8.72 0.90 -4.56
N ASP A 45 -9.11 2.17 -4.51
CA ASP A 45 -8.20 3.26 -4.12
C ASP A 45 -7.73 3.09 -2.66
N GLY A 46 -8.63 2.67 -1.77
CA GLY A 46 -8.29 2.31 -0.39
C GLY A 46 -7.36 1.10 -0.29
N VAL A 47 -7.57 0.10 -1.15
CA VAL A 47 -6.67 -1.06 -1.26
C VAL A 47 -5.27 -0.63 -1.70
N ASN A 48 -5.16 0.28 -2.67
CA ASN A 48 -3.89 0.83 -3.12
C ASN A 48 -3.14 1.55 -1.98
N PHE A 49 -3.80 2.44 -1.24
CA PHE A 49 -3.19 3.09 -0.08
C PHE A 49 -2.77 2.10 1.01
N SER A 50 -3.62 1.11 1.30
CA SER A 50 -3.30 0.03 2.25
C SER A 50 -2.07 -0.77 1.81
N ARG A 51 -1.96 -1.13 0.53
CA ARG A 51 -0.78 -1.80 -0.04
C ARG A 51 0.46 -0.93 0.12
N ALA A 52 0.39 0.33 -0.31
CA ALA A 52 1.52 1.26 -0.18
C ALA A 52 1.99 1.37 1.27
N TRP A 53 1.08 1.60 2.21
CA TRP A 53 1.38 1.68 3.63
C TRP A 53 2.12 0.43 4.13
N ASN A 54 1.59 -0.76 3.83
CA ASN A 54 2.21 -2.01 4.26
C ASN A 54 3.57 -2.24 3.61
N LEU A 55 3.75 -1.91 2.33
CA LEU A 55 5.04 -2.05 1.62
C LEU A 55 6.10 -1.12 2.21
N TYR A 56 5.79 0.16 2.48
CA TYR A 56 6.72 1.05 3.19
C TYR A 56 7.03 0.52 4.58
N LYS A 57 6.00 0.04 5.29
CA LYS A 57 6.20 -0.53 6.62
C LYS A 57 7.05 -1.77 6.58
N ILE A 58 6.98 -2.64 5.58
CA ILE A 58 7.89 -3.78 5.44
C ILE A 58 9.33 -3.29 5.23
N ALA A 59 9.55 -2.33 4.32
CA ALA A 59 10.88 -1.77 4.06
C ALA A 59 11.45 -0.91 5.20
N GLU A 60 10.62 -0.50 6.17
CA GLU A 60 11.06 0.18 7.40
C GLU A 60 11.96 -0.77 8.21
N ASP A 61 13.17 -0.36 8.54
CA ASP A 61 14.15 -1.14 9.32
C ASP A 61 14.60 -2.47 8.68
N LEU A 62 14.24 -2.74 7.43
CA LEU A 62 14.69 -3.89 6.63
C LEU A 62 15.19 -3.41 5.25
N PRO A 63 16.45 -2.92 5.16
CA PRO A 63 17.00 -2.33 3.93
C PRO A 63 16.97 -3.25 2.71
N GLU A 64 16.97 -4.57 2.91
CA GLU A 64 16.86 -5.60 1.88
C GLU A 64 15.52 -5.58 1.13
N TYR A 65 14.50 -4.88 1.65
CA TYR A 65 13.19 -4.70 1.02
C TYR A 65 12.98 -3.29 0.42
N ASN A 66 14.03 -2.49 0.25
CA ASN A 66 13.91 -1.13 -0.29
C ASN A 66 13.35 -1.09 -1.73
N HIS A 67 13.47 -2.17 -2.51
CA HIS A 67 12.87 -2.29 -3.85
C HIS A 67 11.33 -2.27 -3.83
N LEU A 68 10.70 -2.47 -2.68
CA LEU A 68 9.24 -2.36 -2.54
C LEU A 68 8.75 -0.90 -2.54
N LYS A 69 9.62 0.08 -2.27
CA LYS A 69 9.24 1.50 -2.19
C LYS A 69 8.75 2.06 -3.53
N PRO A 70 9.43 1.81 -4.68
CA PRO A 70 8.88 2.17 -5.99
C PRO A 70 7.49 1.59 -6.27
N VAL A 71 7.23 0.33 -5.89
CA VAL A 71 5.92 -0.31 -6.03
C VAL A 71 4.87 0.40 -5.16
N ALA A 72 5.22 0.71 -3.90
CA ALA A 72 4.37 1.51 -3.02
C ALA A 72 4.04 2.90 -3.60
N ASN A 73 5.03 3.58 -4.19
CA ASN A 73 4.84 4.87 -4.85
C ASN A 73 3.82 4.77 -6.01
N GLN A 74 3.84 3.69 -6.79
CA GLN A 74 2.89 3.50 -7.89
C GLN A 74 1.44 3.45 -7.38
N HIS A 75 1.18 2.73 -6.29
CA HIS A 75 -0.14 2.67 -5.67
C HIS A 75 -0.62 4.03 -5.12
N ILE A 76 0.27 4.78 -4.46
CA ILE A 76 -0.06 6.15 -4.00
C ILE A 76 -0.38 7.02 -5.21
N ASN A 77 0.50 7.07 -6.21
CA ASN A 77 0.37 7.98 -7.34
C ASN A 77 -0.89 7.71 -8.18
N TYR A 78 -1.33 6.44 -8.28
CA TYR A 78 -2.58 6.10 -8.96
C TYR A 78 -3.81 6.65 -8.22
N SER A 79 -3.84 6.54 -6.89
CA SER A 79 -5.05 6.76 -6.08
C SER A 79 -5.10 8.14 -5.43
N LEU A 80 -3.97 8.82 -5.25
CA LEU A 80 -3.93 10.14 -4.61
C LEU A 80 -4.78 11.20 -5.32
N PRO A 81 -4.82 11.25 -6.68
CA PRO A 81 -5.69 12.20 -7.38
C PRO A 81 -7.18 12.02 -7.09
N SER A 82 -7.64 10.79 -6.79
CA SER A 82 -9.07 10.53 -6.56
C SER A 82 -9.61 11.03 -5.22
N ILE A 83 -8.72 11.38 -4.28
CA ILE A 83 -9.12 12.01 -3.01
C ILE A 83 -9.76 13.39 -3.27
N PHE A 84 -9.37 14.06 -4.35
CA PHE A 84 -9.81 15.40 -4.68
C PHE A 84 -10.85 15.36 -5.80
N GLY A 85 -12.12 15.60 -5.46
CA GLY A 85 -13.19 15.77 -6.45
C GLY A 85 -14.07 14.55 -6.71
N ASP A 86 -13.86 13.43 -5.99
CA ASP A 86 -14.82 12.32 -5.99
C ASP A 86 -16.08 12.67 -5.17
N ASP A 87 -17.17 11.95 -5.47
CA ASP A 87 -18.40 12.00 -4.70
C ASP A 87 -18.16 11.61 -3.22
N TYR A 88 -19.17 11.84 -2.39
CA TYR A 88 -19.07 11.52 -0.96
C TYR A 88 -18.63 10.07 -0.73
N MET A 89 -18.98 9.10 -1.59
CA MET A 89 -18.82 7.66 -1.35
C MET A 89 -17.35 7.23 -1.26
N GLY A 90 -16.44 7.90 -1.96
CA GLY A 90 -14.99 7.71 -1.82
C GLY A 90 -14.35 8.68 -0.82
N GLY A 91 -14.66 9.97 -0.95
CA GLY A 91 -13.88 11.05 -0.31
C GLY A 91 -13.85 11.03 1.23
N HIS A 92 -14.92 10.56 1.89
CA HIS A 92 -15.04 10.67 3.35
C HIS A 92 -14.12 9.73 4.15
N TRP A 93 -13.63 8.64 3.54
CA TRP A 93 -12.80 7.65 4.22
C TRP A 93 -11.42 7.47 3.58
N LEU A 94 -11.29 7.66 2.26
CA LEU A 94 -10.02 7.49 1.52
C LEU A 94 -8.88 8.34 2.09
N GLY A 95 -9.19 9.56 2.56
CA GLY A 95 -8.22 10.44 3.19
C GLY A 95 -7.51 9.81 4.40
N SER A 96 -8.19 8.95 5.18
CA SER A 96 -7.57 8.28 6.33
C SER A 96 -6.49 7.28 5.90
N PHE A 97 -6.78 6.47 4.87
CA PHE A 97 -5.83 5.51 4.30
C PHE A 97 -4.65 6.23 3.63
N ALA A 98 -4.94 7.31 2.91
CA ALA A 98 -3.93 8.13 2.27
C ALA A 98 -2.94 8.72 3.29
N ILE A 99 -3.42 9.25 4.42
CA ILE A 99 -2.55 9.77 5.49
C ILE A 99 -1.62 8.69 6.04
N TYR A 100 -2.11 7.47 6.27
CA TYR A 100 -1.26 6.35 6.71
C TYR A 100 -0.17 6.03 5.68
N ALA A 101 -0.52 5.97 4.40
CA ALA A 101 0.41 5.69 3.32
C ALA A 101 1.46 6.81 3.17
N LEU A 102 1.03 8.07 3.15
CA LEU A 102 1.90 9.24 3.03
C LEU A 102 2.85 9.36 4.23
N ASN A 103 2.36 9.22 5.47
CA ASN A 103 3.21 9.26 6.66
C ASN A 103 4.27 8.14 6.66
N ALA A 104 3.93 6.95 6.15
CA ALA A 104 4.88 5.84 6.05
C ALA A 104 5.90 6.03 4.93
N SER A 105 5.56 6.79 3.87
CA SER A 105 6.46 7.02 2.73
C SER A 105 7.71 7.82 3.10
N LYS A 106 7.65 8.63 4.18
CA LYS A 106 8.69 9.62 4.55
C LYS A 106 9.08 10.54 3.38
N LEU A 107 8.20 10.71 2.39
CA LEU A 107 8.27 11.73 1.35
C LEU A 107 7.93 13.11 1.93
#